data_AF-A0A9D9U5D5-F1
#
_entry.id   AF-A0A9D9U5D5-F1
#
_cell.length_a   1.000
_cell.length_b   1.000
_cell.length_c   1.000
_cell.angle_alpha   90.00
_cell.angle_beta   90.00
_cell.angle_gamma   90.00
#
_symmetry.space_group_name_H-M   'P 1'
#
loop_
_entity.id
_entity.type
_entity.pdbx_description
1 polymer ?
#
loop_
_entity_poly.entity_id
_entity_poly.type
_entity_poly.pdbx_seq_one_letter_code
_entity_poly.pdbx_strand_id
1 'polypeptide(L)'
;MKTEIINIKKLVNTRVENKLLRGKELADLPNLDDAYLLIEDGVITDYGSMKELPAEFKHSPSVIDATGQFVLPAWCDSHTHIVFATSREEEFVDKLKGLSYADIAAKGGGILNSARKLNAATEVELFNSAWKRLDEISKLGT
;
A
#
# COMPACT_ATOMS: atom_id res chain seq x y z
N MET A 1 9.58 -18.74 -11.22
CA MET A 1 10.08 -17.59 -12.01
C MET A 1 11.08 -16.84 -11.16
N LYS A 2 12.26 -16.56 -11.72
CA LYS A 2 13.37 -15.89 -11.04
C LYS A 2 13.48 -14.46 -11.57
N THR A 3 13.60 -13.49 -10.67
CA THR A 3 13.74 -12.05 -10.97
C THR A 3 14.87 -11.47 -10.14
N GLU A 4 15.68 -10.65 -10.77
CA GLU A 4 16.80 -9.96 -10.15
C GLU A 4 16.56 -8.46 -10.25
N ILE A 5 16.67 -7.74 -9.14
CA ILE A 5 16.73 -6.28 -9.13
C ILE A 5 18.15 -5.89 -8.75
N ILE A 6 18.84 -5.18 -9.63
CA ILE A 6 20.27 -4.86 -9.50
C ILE A 6 20.52 -3.36 -9.54
N ASN A 7 21.71 -2.93 -9.14
CA ASN A 7 22.16 -1.53 -9.11
C ASN A 7 21.21 -0.62 -8.32
N ILE A 8 20.56 -1.16 -7.29
CA ILE A 8 19.63 -0.41 -6.45
C ILE A 8 20.44 0.66 -5.72
N LYS A 9 20.12 1.95 -5.96
CA LYS A 9 20.82 3.05 -5.28
C LYS A 9 20.71 2.91 -3.77
N LYS A 10 19.50 2.61 -3.28
CA LYS A 10 19.23 2.34 -1.87
C LYS A 10 18.08 1.35 -1.70
N LEU A 11 18.35 0.20 -1.11
CA LEU A 11 17.35 -0.79 -0.69
C LEU A 11 16.95 -0.48 0.76
N VAL A 12 15.68 -0.16 0.97
CA VAL A 12 15.19 0.44 2.23
C VAL A 12 14.50 -0.60 3.11
N ASN A 13 14.65 -0.43 4.43
CA ASN A 13 14.06 -1.26 5.48
C ASN A 13 14.51 -2.73 5.43
N THR A 14 15.79 -2.97 5.16
CA THR A 14 16.42 -4.29 5.19
C THR A 14 16.58 -4.78 6.62
N ARG A 15 15.78 -5.76 7.03
CA ARG A 15 15.83 -6.36 8.37
C ARG A 15 16.02 -7.86 8.26
N VAL A 16 16.88 -8.40 9.10
CA VAL A 16 17.10 -9.85 9.24
C VAL A 16 16.03 -10.47 10.15
N GLU A 17 15.63 -9.74 11.18
CA GLU A 17 14.61 -10.18 12.14
C GLU A 17 13.27 -9.50 11.89
N ASN A 18 12.22 -10.31 11.81
CA ASN A 18 10.84 -9.84 11.78
C ASN A 18 10.32 -9.65 13.20
N LYS A 19 10.41 -8.42 13.70
CA LYS A 19 9.87 -8.05 15.02
C LYS A 19 9.02 -6.79 14.93
N LEU A 20 8.04 -6.69 15.83
CA LEU A 20 7.25 -5.47 15.98
C LEU A 20 8.11 -4.36 16.58
N LEU A 21 8.24 -3.25 15.87
CA LEU A 21 8.97 -2.07 16.33
C LEU A 21 8.07 -1.20 17.21
N ARG A 22 8.61 -0.67 18.32
CA ARG A 22 7.88 0.25 19.20
C ARG A 22 8.76 1.41 19.68
N GLY A 23 8.14 2.57 19.91
CA GLY A 23 8.81 3.73 20.51
C GLY A 23 10.02 4.18 19.70
N LYS A 24 11.20 4.26 20.33
CA LYS A 24 12.45 4.71 19.69
C LYS A 24 12.90 3.80 18.54
N GLU A 25 12.49 2.53 18.53
CA GLU A 25 12.83 1.61 17.44
C GLU A 25 12.20 2.03 16.10
N LEU A 26 11.12 2.82 16.11
CA LEU A 26 10.49 3.33 14.89
C LEU A 26 11.34 4.39 14.17
N ALA A 27 12.34 4.97 14.85
CA ALA A 27 13.27 5.92 14.25
C ALA A 27 14.43 5.23 13.50
N ASP A 28 14.58 3.92 13.67
CA ASP A 28 15.56 3.12 12.95
C ASP A 28 15.00 2.70 11.59
N LEU A 29 15.68 3.07 10.51
CA LEU A 29 15.33 2.70 9.14
C LEU A 29 16.59 2.17 8.42
N PRO A 30 16.94 0.89 8.62
CA PRO A 30 18.12 0.31 8.00
C PRO A 30 17.98 0.32 6.48
N ASN A 31 19.09 0.51 5.80
CA ASN A 31 19.13 0.55 4.34
C ASN A 31 20.50 0.10 3.84
N LEU A 32 20.54 -0.43 2.62
CA LEU A 32 21.75 -0.81 1.91
C LEU A 32 21.92 0.08 0.68
N ASP A 33 23.09 0.66 0.52
CA ASP A 33 23.48 1.36 -0.70
C ASP A 33 24.09 0.37 -1.70
N ASP A 34 23.93 0.64 -3.00
CA ASP A 34 24.47 -0.19 -4.10
C ASP A 34 24.14 -1.68 -3.91
N ALA A 35 22.85 -2.00 -3.98
CA ALA A 35 22.30 -3.30 -3.56
C ALA A 35 21.69 -4.12 -4.70
N TYR A 36 21.50 -5.41 -4.43
CA TYR A 36 20.68 -6.32 -5.22
C TYR A 36 19.52 -6.89 -4.38
N LEU A 37 18.47 -7.37 -5.07
CA LEU A 37 17.37 -8.14 -4.49
C LEU A 37 17.02 -9.31 -5.43
N LEU A 38 17.01 -10.52 -4.88
CA LEU A 38 16.70 -11.75 -5.63
C LEU A 38 15.31 -12.23 -5.24
N ILE A 39 14.51 -12.56 -6.24
CA ILE A 39 13.13 -13.01 -6.08
C ILE A 39 12.97 -14.32 -6.84
N GLU A 40 12.50 -15.36 -6.18
CA GLU A 40 12.13 -16.63 -6.81
C GLU A 40 10.70 -17.00 -6.40
N ASP A 41 9.86 -17.28 -7.39
CA ASP A 41 8.45 -17.67 -7.20
C ASP A 41 7.64 -16.70 -6.32
N GLY A 42 7.91 -15.41 -6.46
CA GLY A 42 7.23 -14.34 -5.74
C GLY A 42 7.75 -14.11 -4.31
N VAL A 43 8.81 -14.81 -3.91
CA VAL A 43 9.42 -14.71 -2.58
C VAL A 43 10.82 -14.12 -2.70
N ILE A 44 11.16 -13.19 -1.81
CA ILE A 44 12.54 -12.68 -1.69
C ILE A 44 13.42 -13.82 -1.16
N THR A 45 14.40 -14.25 -1.96
CA THR A 45 15.31 -15.33 -1.58
C THR A 45 16.62 -14.81 -1.00
N ASP A 46 17.09 -13.65 -1.45
CA ASP A 46 18.32 -13.04 -0.94
C ASP A 46 18.40 -11.53 -1.28
N TYR A 47 19.23 -10.80 -0.55
CA TYR A 47 19.59 -9.41 -0.81
C TYR A 47 20.94 -9.08 -0.20
N GLY A 48 21.68 -8.15 -0.81
CA GLY A 48 23.01 -7.78 -0.34
C GLY A 48 23.59 -6.63 -1.13
N SER A 49 24.86 -6.30 -0.91
CA SER A 49 25.51 -5.31 -1.78
C SER A 49 25.81 -5.91 -3.15
N MET A 50 25.85 -5.10 -4.20
CA MET A 50 26.14 -5.53 -5.57
C MET A 50 27.48 -6.28 -5.71
N LYS A 51 28.42 -6.07 -4.77
CA LYS A 51 29.70 -6.78 -4.73
C LYS A 51 29.56 -8.25 -4.33
N GLU A 52 28.48 -8.58 -3.63
CA GLU A 52 28.19 -9.91 -3.10
C GLU A 52 27.19 -10.68 -3.99
N LEU A 53 26.74 -10.07 -5.10
CA LEU A 53 25.80 -10.69 -6.03
C LEU A 53 26.36 -12.05 -6.52
N PRO A 54 25.69 -13.18 -6.23
CA PRO A 54 26.20 -14.49 -6.59
C PRO A 54 26.27 -14.67 -8.11
N ALA A 55 27.28 -15.40 -8.59
CA ALA A 55 27.58 -15.51 -10.02
C ALA A 55 26.48 -16.22 -10.81
N GLU A 56 25.77 -17.16 -10.18
CA GLU A 56 24.62 -17.87 -10.73
C GLU A 56 23.38 -16.99 -10.92
N PHE A 57 23.38 -15.78 -10.33
CA PHE A 57 22.38 -14.73 -10.50
C PHE A 57 22.87 -13.56 -11.38
N LYS A 58 23.84 -13.79 -12.28
CA LYS A 58 24.24 -12.79 -13.30
C LYS A 58 23.52 -12.98 -14.64
N HIS A 59 22.64 -13.98 -14.71
CA HIS A 59 22.02 -14.44 -15.95
C HIS A 59 20.55 -14.86 -15.76
N SER A 60 19.80 -14.30 -14.80
CA SER A 60 18.37 -14.60 -14.68
C SER A 60 17.62 -14.21 -15.96
N PRO A 61 16.56 -14.96 -16.31
CA PRO A 61 15.67 -14.60 -17.41
C PRO A 61 14.96 -13.24 -17.21
N SER A 62 14.90 -12.71 -15.99
CA SER A 62 14.25 -11.42 -15.68
C SER A 62 15.17 -10.57 -14.80
N VAL A 63 15.69 -9.49 -15.37
CA VAL A 63 16.56 -8.52 -14.68
C VAL A 63 15.94 -7.13 -14.76
N ILE A 64 15.88 -6.45 -13.62
CA ILE A 64 15.42 -5.08 -13.45
C ILE A 64 16.63 -4.26 -13.00
N ASP A 65 17.12 -3.37 -13.87
CA ASP A 65 18.17 -2.40 -13.51
C ASP A 65 17.55 -1.18 -12.82
N ALA A 66 17.80 -1.05 -11.52
CA ALA A 66 17.29 0.02 -10.67
C ALA A 66 18.33 1.15 -10.46
N THR A 67 19.25 1.34 -11.41
CA THR A 67 20.29 2.39 -11.35
C THR A 67 19.68 3.75 -10.99
N GLY A 68 20.16 4.34 -9.90
CA GLY A 68 19.71 5.65 -9.40
C GLY A 68 18.37 5.63 -8.67
N GLN A 69 17.68 4.49 -8.61
CA GLN A 69 16.36 4.33 -8.01
C GLN A 69 16.43 3.71 -6.60
N PHE A 70 15.38 3.98 -5.83
CA PHE A 70 15.19 3.40 -4.51
C PHE A 70 14.23 2.22 -4.64
N VAL A 71 14.48 1.16 -3.87
CA VAL A 71 13.55 0.05 -3.71
C VAL A 71 13.08 0.04 -2.26
N LEU A 72 11.76 0.13 -2.08
CA LEU A 72 11.10 0.15 -0.79
C LEU A 72 10.10 -1.00 -0.73
N PRO A 73 9.78 -1.51 0.48
CA PRO A 73 8.60 -2.35 0.65
C PRO A 73 7.34 -1.62 0.21
N ALA A 74 6.34 -2.37 -0.25
CA ALA A 74 4.99 -1.83 -0.42
C ALA A 74 4.44 -1.34 0.93
N TRP A 75 3.55 -0.35 0.87
CA TRP A 75 2.80 0.13 2.01
C TRP A 75 1.79 -0.91 2.46
N CYS A 76 1.49 -0.93 3.76
CA CYS A 76 0.42 -1.73 4.31
C CYS A 76 -0.62 -0.77 4.91
N ASP A 77 -1.72 -0.56 4.21
CA ASP A 77 -2.85 0.18 4.74
C ASP A 77 -3.68 -0.73 5.66
N SER A 78 -3.31 -0.74 6.94
CA SER A 78 -3.92 -1.61 7.95
C SER A 78 -5.37 -1.26 8.31
N HIS A 79 -5.90 -0.11 7.86
CA HIS A 79 -7.24 0.34 8.25
C HIS A 79 -7.94 1.10 7.13
N THR A 80 -8.89 0.45 6.45
CA THR A 80 -9.74 1.10 5.45
C THR A 80 -11.21 0.73 5.62
N HIS A 81 -12.08 1.59 5.09
CA HIS A 81 -13.48 1.29 4.82
C HIS A 81 -13.73 1.35 3.31
N ILE A 82 -12.92 0.65 2.53
CA ILE A 82 -12.89 0.78 1.06
C ILE A 82 -14.20 0.35 0.38
N VAL A 83 -14.94 -0.57 1.01
CA VAL A 83 -16.27 -1.01 0.58
C VAL A 83 -17.33 -0.07 1.17
N PHE A 84 -17.87 0.79 0.31
CA PHE A 84 -19.02 1.66 0.61
C PHE A 84 -19.82 1.94 -0.67
N ALA A 85 -21.14 2.13 -0.53
CA ALA A 85 -22.05 2.30 -1.67
C ALA A 85 -21.83 3.61 -2.45
N THR A 86 -21.83 4.74 -1.75
CA THR A 86 -21.61 6.06 -2.35
C THR A 86 -21.00 7.01 -1.33
N SER A 87 -20.39 8.07 -1.82
CA SER A 87 -19.79 9.11 -1.01
C SER A 87 -20.84 9.94 -0.27
N ARG A 88 -20.35 10.86 0.57
CA ARG A 88 -21.16 11.72 1.47
C ARG A 88 -20.91 13.19 1.17
N GLU A 89 -20.64 13.51 -0.09
CA GLU A 89 -20.38 14.87 -0.56
C GLU A 89 -21.55 15.81 -0.26
N GLU A 90 -22.78 15.31 -0.24
CA GLU A 90 -23.96 16.09 0.13
C GLU A 90 -23.90 16.57 1.58
N GLU A 91 -23.38 15.73 2.49
CA GLU A 91 -23.22 16.09 3.89
C GLU A 91 -22.04 17.03 4.11
N PHE A 92 -21.02 16.95 3.24
CA PHE A 92 -19.93 17.93 3.22
C PHE A 92 -20.46 19.32 2.84
N VAL A 93 -21.38 19.41 1.87
CA VAL A 93 -22.05 20.67 1.52
C VAL A 93 -22.87 21.22 2.69
N ASP A 94 -23.58 20.37 3.44
CA ASP A 94 -24.34 20.81 4.62
C ASP A 94 -23.43 21.37 5.73
N LYS A 95 -22.25 20.77 5.95
CA LYS A 95 -21.24 21.33 6.88
C LYS A 95 -20.77 22.71 6.44
N LEU A 96 -20.53 22.93 5.14
CA LEU A 96 -20.13 24.24 4.62
C LEU A 96 -21.21 25.30 4.82
N LYS A 97 -22.48 24.90 4.86
CA LYS A 97 -23.63 25.77 5.17
C LYS A 97 -23.82 26.02 6.67
N GLY A 98 -22.93 25.49 7.52
CA GLY A 98 -22.93 25.73 8.96
C GLY A 98 -23.76 24.74 9.79
N LEU A 99 -24.23 23.63 9.19
CA LEU A 99 -24.94 22.62 9.97
C LEU A 99 -24.00 21.86 10.90
N SER A 100 -24.44 21.64 12.14
CA SER A 100 -23.72 20.80 13.07
C SER A 100 -23.82 19.33 12.67
N TYR A 101 -22.94 18.49 13.22
CA TYR A 101 -23.03 17.05 13.05
C TYR A 101 -24.39 16.49 13.51
N ALA A 102 -24.94 17.04 14.60
CA ALA A 102 -26.25 16.65 15.13
C ALA A 102 -27.38 17.01 14.15
N ASP A 103 -27.32 18.18 13.51
CA ASP A 103 -28.32 18.60 12.52
C ASP A 103 -28.31 17.70 11.28
N ILE A 104 -27.12 17.33 10.80
CA ILE A 104 -26.94 16.41 9.67
C ILE A 104 -27.46 15.01 10.03
N ALA A 105 -27.14 14.52 11.24
CA ALA A 105 -27.66 13.24 11.73
C ALA A 105 -29.19 13.25 11.88
N ALA A 106 -29.78 14.34 12.38
CA ALA A 106 -31.23 14.50 12.52
C ALA A 106 -31.96 14.46 11.17
N LYS A 107 -31.31 14.91 10.09
CA LYS A 107 -31.80 14.79 8.71
C LYS A 107 -31.62 13.39 8.12
N GLY A 108 -31.11 12.43 8.88
CA GLY A 108 -30.84 11.08 8.42
C GLY A 108 -29.49 10.92 7.71
N GLY A 109 -28.60 11.92 7.80
CA GLY A 109 -27.20 11.84 7.41
C GLY A 109 -26.37 10.96 8.37
N GLY A 110 -25.07 11.15 8.41
CA GLY A 110 -24.22 10.41 9.35
C GLY A 110 -23.90 9.00 8.89
N ILE A 111 -23.42 8.18 9.82
CA ILE A 111 -23.10 6.76 9.57
C ILE A 111 -24.35 5.95 9.18
N LEU A 112 -25.52 6.34 9.68
CA LEU A 112 -26.79 5.67 9.37
C LEU A 112 -27.19 5.87 7.91
N ASN A 113 -26.87 7.03 7.30
CA ASN A 113 -27.03 7.25 5.87
C ASN A 113 -26.21 6.25 5.06
N SER A 114 -24.90 6.14 5.38
CA SER A 114 -24.01 5.16 4.75
C SER A 114 -24.51 3.73 4.90
N ALA A 115 -24.96 3.35 6.11
CA ALA A 115 -25.48 2.01 6.36
C ALA A 115 -26.74 1.69 5.53
N ARG A 116 -27.66 2.65 5.38
CA ARG A 116 -28.85 2.49 4.52
C ARG A 116 -28.47 2.35 3.05
N LYS A 117 -27.58 3.21 2.56
CA LYS A 117 -27.12 3.15 1.16
C LYS A 117 -26.35 1.86 0.88
N LEU A 118 -25.56 1.38 1.84
CA LEU A 118 -24.87 0.09 1.76
C LEU A 118 -25.85 -1.08 1.67
N ASN A 119 -26.91 -1.08 2.50
CA ASN A 119 -27.93 -2.13 2.50
C ASN A 119 -28.73 -2.16 1.18
N ALA A 120 -29.00 -1.00 0.58
CA ALA A 120 -29.73 -0.90 -0.67
C ALA A 120 -28.90 -1.28 -1.93
N ALA A 121 -27.57 -1.31 -1.82
CA ALA A 121 -26.69 -1.64 -2.93
C ALA A 121 -26.54 -3.16 -3.10
N THR A 122 -26.43 -3.60 -4.34
CA THR A 122 -26.14 -5.00 -4.67
C THR A 122 -24.66 -5.31 -4.44
N GLU A 123 -24.35 -6.60 -4.23
CA GLU A 123 -22.97 -7.05 -4.10
C GLU A 123 -22.10 -6.67 -5.31
N VAL A 124 -22.65 -6.80 -6.53
CA VAL A 124 -21.95 -6.47 -7.78
C VAL A 124 -21.60 -4.97 -7.86
N GLU A 125 -22.52 -4.09 -7.46
CA GLU A 125 -22.26 -2.65 -7.41
C GLU A 125 -21.16 -2.32 -6.40
N LEU A 126 -21.22 -2.93 -5.21
CA LEU A 126 -20.22 -2.73 -4.16
C LEU A 126 -18.84 -3.24 -4.58
N PHE A 127 -18.78 -4.43 -5.19
CA PHE A 127 -17.55 -5.02 -5.69
C PHE A 127 -16.90 -4.13 -6.75
N ASN A 128 -17.64 -3.77 -7.80
CA ASN A 128 -17.11 -2.97 -8.91
C ASN A 128 -16.59 -1.60 -8.43
N SER A 129 -17.33 -0.96 -7.51
CA SER A 129 -16.94 0.33 -6.95
C SER A 129 -15.71 0.22 -6.05
N ALA A 130 -15.65 -0.79 -5.18
CA ALA A 130 -14.50 -1.02 -4.30
C ALA A 130 -13.25 -1.43 -5.09
N TRP A 131 -13.40 -2.25 -6.14
CA TRP A 131 -12.30 -2.69 -6.99
C TRP A 131 -11.62 -1.51 -7.68
N LYS A 132 -12.41 -0.56 -8.20
CA LYS A 132 -11.86 0.66 -8.80
C LYS A 132 -10.99 1.45 -7.80
N ARG A 133 -11.48 1.61 -6.57
CA ARG A 133 -10.73 2.30 -5.50
C ARG A 133 -9.46 1.55 -5.13
N LEU A 134 -9.52 0.21 -5.09
CA LEU A 134 -8.36 -0.62 -4.80
C LEU A 134 -7.29 -0.49 -5.88
N ASP A 135 -7.67 -0.49 -7.16
CA ASP A 135 -6.76 -0.28 -8.28
C ASP A 135 -6.13 1.13 -8.30
N GLU A 136 -6.86 2.14 -7.84
CA GLU A 136 -6.32 3.50 -7.66
C GLU A 136 -5.29 3.56 -6.52
N ILE A 137 -5.60 2.91 -5.39
CA ILE A 137 -4.72 2.91 -4.20
C ILE A 137 -3.47 2.04 -4.43
N SER A 138 -3.57 0.92 -5.15
CA SER A 138 -2.42 0.04 -5.40
C SER A 138 -1.31 0.73 -6.19
N LYS A 139 -1.68 1.63 -7.11
CA LYS A 139 -0.73 2.46 -7.87
C LYS A 139 0.05 3.45 -7.02
N LEU A 140 -0.42 3.71 -5.79
CA LEU A 140 0.28 4.55 -4.80
C LEU A 140 1.24 3.73 -3.91
N GLY A 141 1.34 2.42 -4.15
CA GLY A 141 2.29 1.53 -3.50
C GLY A 141 1.72 0.69 -2.35
N THR A 142 0.39 0.62 -2.18
CA THR A 142 -0.28 -0.24 -1.18
C THR A 142 -0.63 -1.62 -1.75
#